data_AF-A0A534ARF3-F1
#
_entry.id   AF-A0A534ARF3-F1
#
_cell.length_a   1.000
_cell.length_b   1.000
_cell.length_c   1.000
_cell.angle_alpha   90.00
_cell.angle_beta   90.00
_cell.angle_gamma   90.00
#
_symmetry.space_group_name_H-M   'P 1'
#
loop_
_entity.id
_entity.type
_entity.pdbx_description
1 polymer ?
#
loop_
_entity_poly.entity_id
_entity_poly.type
_entity_poly.pdbx_seq_one_letter_code
_entity_poly.pdbx_strand_id
1 'polypeptide(L)'
;PMIPDVKAFHAYLTEMCRGASFGAAVSATNYAVEGVAQKISEKALRGLAKNEKIGPRGRWWLEEHAKYDDEHPIHALEIIKSCVQRGEAPRGVTDSAVKSLALMKDAMVASYDS
;
A
#
# COMPACT_ATOMS: atom_id res chain seq x y z
N PRO A 1 9.04 -12.51 -16.44
CA PRO A 1 8.89 -11.07 -16.83
C PRO A 1 7.82 -10.41 -15.96
N MET A 2 7.97 -9.14 -15.57
CA MET A 2 6.94 -8.45 -14.77
C MET A 2 5.68 -8.17 -15.61
N ILE A 3 4.51 -8.50 -15.06
CA ILE A 3 3.18 -8.34 -15.69
C ILE A 3 2.92 -6.85 -15.97
N PRO A 4 2.25 -6.47 -17.08
CA PRO A 4 2.00 -5.07 -17.43
C PRO A 4 1.36 -4.24 -16.31
N ASP A 5 0.36 -4.77 -15.63
CA ASP A 5 -0.35 -4.08 -14.54
C ASP A 5 0.55 -3.84 -13.32
N VAL A 6 1.41 -4.82 -12.99
CA VAL A 6 2.43 -4.66 -11.95
C VAL A 6 3.43 -3.58 -12.33
N LYS A 7 3.84 -3.50 -13.61
CA LYS A 7 4.71 -2.42 -14.10
C LYS A 7 4.02 -1.06 -14.02
N ALA A 8 2.74 -0.97 -14.38
CA ALA A 8 1.97 0.26 -14.32
C ALA A 8 1.83 0.77 -12.88
N PHE A 9 1.51 -0.13 -11.95
CA PHE A 9 1.45 0.19 -10.53
C PHE A 9 2.82 0.65 -9.99
N HIS A 10 3.88 -0.10 -10.28
CA HIS A 10 5.24 0.26 -9.89
C HIS A 10 5.66 1.63 -10.43
N ALA A 11 5.44 1.88 -11.72
CA ALA A 11 5.77 3.15 -12.35
C ALA A 11 5.01 4.34 -11.73
N TYR A 12 3.74 4.15 -11.37
CA TYR A 12 2.97 5.17 -10.67
C TYR A 12 3.58 5.51 -9.31
N LEU A 13 3.89 4.51 -8.48
CA LEU A 13 4.51 4.76 -7.17
C LEU A 13 5.88 5.44 -7.31
N THR A 14 6.70 5.01 -8.28
CA THR A 14 7.99 5.65 -8.57
C THR A 14 7.81 7.12 -8.95
N GLU A 15 6.83 7.44 -9.79
CA GLU A 15 6.58 8.83 -10.19
C GLU A 15 6.08 9.68 -9.03
N MET A 16 5.22 9.14 -8.16
CA MET A 16 4.76 9.82 -6.95
C MET A 16 5.93 10.19 -6.04
N CYS A 17 6.88 9.27 -5.81
CA CYS A 17 8.07 9.54 -5.03
C CYS A 17 9.03 10.56 -5.67
N ARG A 18 8.99 10.71 -7.00
CA ARG A 18 9.93 11.54 -7.75
C ARG A 18 9.44 12.97 -7.97
N GLY A 19 8.15 13.15 -8.22
CA GLY A 19 7.63 14.42 -8.75
C GLY A 19 6.35 14.95 -8.11
N ALA A 20 5.67 14.19 -7.25
CA ALA A 20 4.46 14.66 -6.59
C ALA A 20 4.77 15.57 -5.39
N SER A 21 3.77 16.33 -4.93
CA SER A 21 3.83 17.00 -3.64
C SER A 21 3.93 15.96 -2.51
N PHE A 22 4.56 16.34 -1.40
CA PHE A 22 4.90 15.41 -0.33
C PHE A 22 3.65 14.69 0.24
N GLY A 23 2.57 15.43 0.50
CA GLY A 23 1.32 14.85 0.97
C GLY A 23 0.70 13.88 -0.04
N ALA A 24 0.73 14.22 -1.32
CA ALA A 24 0.21 13.34 -2.38
C ALA A 24 1.03 12.06 -2.53
N ALA A 25 2.36 12.16 -2.42
CA ALA A 25 3.27 11.01 -2.44
C ALA A 25 3.00 10.07 -1.26
N VAL A 26 3.03 10.60 -0.02
CA VAL A 26 2.75 9.85 1.21
C VAL A 26 1.36 9.21 1.18
N SER A 27 0.38 9.91 0.60
CA SER A 27 -0.98 9.37 0.40
C SER A 27 -1.01 8.17 -0.55
N ALA A 28 -0.29 8.24 -1.67
CA ALA A 28 -0.24 7.16 -2.66
C ALA A 28 0.58 5.96 -2.20
N THR A 29 1.67 6.17 -1.45
CA THR A 29 2.59 5.10 -1.03
C THR A 29 2.22 4.56 0.34
N ASN A 30 2.36 5.37 1.38
CA ASN A 30 2.29 4.89 2.76
C ASN A 30 0.84 4.71 3.20
N TYR A 31 -0.02 5.71 2.97
CA TYR A 31 -1.41 5.59 3.41
C TYR A 31 -2.17 4.50 2.63
N ALA A 32 -2.11 4.54 1.30
CA ALA A 32 -2.85 3.61 0.45
C ALA A 32 -2.28 2.18 0.47
N VAL A 33 -0.97 2.00 0.20
CA VAL A 33 -0.39 0.65 0.02
C VAL A 33 -0.22 -0.05 1.36
N GLU A 34 0.40 0.59 2.35
CA GLU A 34 0.64 -0.03 3.67
C GLU A 34 -0.70 -0.31 4.37
N GLY A 35 -1.68 0.59 4.23
CA GLY A 35 -3.03 0.39 4.78
C GLY A 35 -3.75 -0.86 4.24
N VAL A 36 -3.57 -1.18 2.96
CA VAL A 36 -4.12 -2.41 2.37
C VAL A 36 -3.26 -3.63 2.69
N ALA A 37 -1.93 -3.48 2.67
CA ALA A 37 -0.99 -4.55 3.00
C ALA A 37 -1.26 -5.09 4.41
N GLN A 38 -1.53 -4.22 5.38
CA GLN A 38 -1.97 -4.57 6.73
C GLN A 38 -3.16 -5.54 6.71
N LYS A 39 -4.24 -5.15 6.02
CA LYS A 39 -5.50 -5.91 5.98
C LYS A 39 -5.33 -7.25 5.27
N ILE A 40 -4.46 -7.31 4.26
CA ILE A 40 -4.11 -8.56 3.59
C ILE A 40 -3.33 -9.46 4.56
N SER A 41 -2.31 -8.94 5.24
CA SER A 41 -1.49 -9.67 6.20
C SER A 41 -2.33 -10.23 7.36
N GLU A 42 -3.24 -9.45 7.94
CA GLU A 42 -4.19 -9.91 8.96
C GLU A 42 -5.05 -11.09 8.48
N LYS A 43 -5.62 -10.98 7.27
CA LYS A 43 -6.45 -12.04 6.70
C LYS A 43 -5.64 -13.28 6.36
N ALA A 44 -4.43 -13.12 5.82
CA ALA A 44 -3.52 -14.19 5.52
C ALA A 44 -3.12 -14.94 6.79
N LEU A 45 -2.79 -14.24 7.88
CA LEU A 45 -2.50 -14.86 9.18
C LEU A 45 -3.67 -15.69 9.68
N ARG A 46 -4.89 -15.15 9.65
CA ARG A 46 -6.08 -15.89 10.10
C ARG A 46 -6.38 -17.11 9.24
N GLY A 47 -6.30 -16.98 7.92
CA GLY A 47 -6.67 -18.04 6.97
C GLY A 47 -5.59 -19.09 6.75
N LEU A 48 -4.32 -18.72 6.89
CA LEU A 48 -3.18 -19.57 6.54
C LEU A 48 -2.30 -19.95 7.76
N ALA A 49 -2.72 -19.62 8.99
CA ALA A 49 -1.95 -19.90 10.21
C ALA A 49 -1.48 -21.36 10.31
N LYS A 50 -2.28 -22.31 9.80
CA LYS A 50 -2.01 -23.76 9.83
C LYS A 50 -1.39 -24.29 8.54
N ASN A 51 -1.10 -23.43 7.55
CA ASN A 51 -0.51 -23.85 6.29
C ASN A 51 0.98 -24.16 6.47
N GLU A 52 1.33 -25.44 6.39
CA GLU A 52 2.71 -25.91 6.54
C GLU A 52 3.65 -25.35 5.46
N LYS A 53 3.13 -25.02 4.26
CA LYS A 53 3.93 -24.48 3.15
C LYS A 53 4.49 -23.08 3.41
N ILE A 54 3.89 -22.31 4.32
CA ILE A 54 4.40 -20.98 4.71
C ILE A 54 5.68 -21.12 5.56
N GLY A 55 5.78 -22.21 6.31
CA GLY A 55 6.88 -22.44 7.25
C GLY A 55 6.93 -21.42 8.40
N PRO A 56 7.92 -21.53 9.29
CA PRO A 56 8.07 -20.60 10.42
C PRO A 56 8.46 -19.18 10.00
N ARG A 57 9.36 -19.03 9.00
CA ARG A 57 9.83 -17.72 8.52
C ARG A 57 8.74 -16.92 7.83
N GLY A 58 7.92 -17.56 6.98
CA GLY A 58 6.82 -16.87 6.31
C GLY A 58 5.73 -16.42 7.30
N ARG A 59 5.49 -17.22 8.34
CA ARG A 59 4.56 -16.85 9.43
C ARG A 59 5.06 -15.64 10.20
N TRP A 60 6.33 -15.68 10.63
CA TRP A 60 6.97 -14.54 11.29
C TRP A 60 6.91 -13.26 10.43
N TRP A 61 7.22 -13.37 9.13
CA TRP A 61 7.16 -12.22 8.22
C TRP A 61 5.76 -11.60 8.13
N LEU A 62 4.72 -12.44 8.03
CA LEU A 62 3.32 -12.00 8.02
C LEU A 62 2.90 -11.35 9.34
N GLU A 63 3.32 -11.91 10.48
CA GLU A 63 3.05 -11.36 11.81
C GLU A 63 3.69 -9.98 11.99
N GLU A 64 4.95 -9.83 11.57
CA GLU A 64 5.64 -8.55 11.66
C GLU A 64 5.03 -7.51 10.72
N HIS A 65 4.64 -7.87 9.49
CA HIS A 65 3.96 -6.92 8.59
C HIS A 65 2.57 -6.53 9.09
N ALA A 66 1.79 -7.47 9.64
CA ALA A 66 0.48 -7.17 10.20
C ALA A 66 0.57 -6.16 11.37
N LYS A 67 1.64 -6.21 12.17
CA LYS A 67 1.92 -5.24 13.23
C LYS A 67 2.47 -3.93 12.69
N TYR A 68 3.49 -3.99 11.84
CA TYR A 68 4.19 -2.83 11.29
C TYR A 68 3.23 -1.91 10.52
N ASP A 69 2.35 -2.52 9.71
CA ASP A 69 1.41 -1.80 8.87
C ASP A 69 0.15 -1.31 9.63
N ASP A 70 -0.02 -1.60 10.93
CA ASP A 70 -1.19 -1.17 11.73
C ASP A 70 -1.10 0.32 12.12
N GLU A 71 0.07 0.76 12.56
CA GLU A 71 0.30 2.15 12.99
C GLU A 71 0.69 3.08 11.82
N HIS A 72 1.35 2.51 10.82
CA HIS A 72 1.97 3.23 9.71
C HIS A 72 0.98 4.09 8.88
N PRO A 73 -0.21 3.60 8.50
CA PRO A 73 -1.21 4.39 7.79
C PRO A 73 -1.74 5.55 8.63
N ILE A 74 -1.80 5.40 9.96
CA ILE A 74 -2.23 6.47 10.86
C ILE A 74 -1.17 7.58 10.88
N HIS A 75 0.11 7.21 11.00
CA HIS A 75 1.21 8.18 10.89
C HIS A 75 1.22 8.88 9.52
N ALA A 76 1.02 8.14 8.43
CA ALA A 76 0.88 8.71 7.10
C ALA A 76 -0.28 9.71 7.01
N LEU A 77 -1.42 9.41 7.64
CA LEU A 77 -2.58 10.30 7.66
C LEU A 77 -2.29 11.61 8.41
N GLU A 78 -1.56 11.57 9.52
CA GLU A 78 -1.16 12.80 10.23
C GLU A 78 -0.21 13.68 9.39
N ILE A 79 0.69 13.06 8.63
CA ILE A 79 1.55 13.76 7.67
C ILE A 79 0.69 14.44 6.58
N ILE A 80 -0.25 13.69 5.99
CA ILE A 80 -1.15 14.20 4.95
C ILE A 80 -1.97 15.39 5.46
N LYS A 81 -2.53 15.29 6.67
CA LYS A 81 -3.26 16.40 7.32
C LYS A 81 -2.38 17.64 7.46
N SER A 82 -1.13 17.48 7.89
CA SER A 82 -0.18 18.60 8.00
C SER A 82 0.12 19.25 6.64
N CYS A 83 0.32 18.45 5.59
CA CYS A 83 0.52 18.95 4.22
C CYS A 83 -0.68 19.75 3.71
N VAL A 84 -1.90 19.24 3.94
CA VAL A 84 -3.13 19.92 3.56
C VAL A 84 -3.30 21.24 4.31
N GLN A 85 -3.02 21.27 5.61
CA GLN A 85 -3.02 22.51 6.40
C GLN A 85 -2.00 23.54 5.89
N ARG A 86 -0.91 23.08 5.28
CA ARG A 86 0.15 23.92 4.69
C ARG A 86 -0.11 24.32 3.23
N GLY A 87 -1.25 23.93 2.66
CA GLY A 87 -1.72 24.41 1.36
C GLY A 87 -1.80 23.36 0.25
N GLU A 88 -1.48 22.08 0.50
CA GLU A 88 -1.81 21.03 -0.46
C GLU A 88 -3.33 20.84 -0.55
N ALA A 89 -3.85 20.62 -1.76
CA ALA A 89 -5.29 20.44 -1.96
C ALA A 89 -5.74 19.07 -1.42
N PRO A 90 -6.77 18.99 -0.55
CA PRO A 90 -7.33 17.72 -0.07
C PRO A 90 -7.69 16.77 -1.21
N ARG A 91 -8.23 17.30 -2.31
CA ARG A 91 -8.57 16.51 -3.49
C ARG A 91 -7.35 15.83 -4.11
N GLY A 92 -6.20 16.51 -4.17
CA GLY A 92 -4.99 15.97 -4.77
C GLY A 92 -4.44 14.76 -3.99
N VAL A 93 -4.43 14.87 -2.66
CA VAL A 93 -4.00 13.75 -1.80
C VAL A 93 -5.01 12.60 -1.82
N THR A 94 -6.31 12.88 -1.92
CA THR A 94 -7.34 11.83 -2.05
C THR A 94 -7.24 11.11 -3.39
N ASP A 95 -7.14 11.85 -4.49
CA ASP A 95 -7.07 11.31 -5.84
C ASP A 95 -5.82 10.42 -6.00
N SER A 96 -4.69 10.80 -5.36
CA SER A 96 -3.46 10.00 -5.42
C SER A 96 -3.58 8.65 -4.70
N ALA A 97 -4.24 8.60 -3.54
CA ALA A 97 -4.53 7.36 -2.82
C ALA A 97 -5.50 6.47 -3.60
N VAL A 98 -6.61 7.03 -4.10
CA VAL A 98 -7.61 6.27 -4.87
C VAL A 98 -6.98 5.65 -6.12
N LYS A 99 -6.16 6.42 -6.84
CA LYS A 99 -5.43 5.90 -8.01
C LYS A 99 -4.43 4.80 -7.64
N SER A 100 -3.71 4.95 -6.53
CA SER A 100 -2.81 3.91 -6.03
C SER A 100 -3.54 2.60 -5.76
N LEU A 101 -4.68 2.67 -5.04
CA LEU A 101 -5.51 1.52 -4.71
C LEU A 101 -6.10 0.84 -5.96
N ALA A 102 -6.53 1.61 -6.95
CA ALA A 102 -7.05 1.08 -8.21
C ALA A 102 -5.96 0.27 -8.95
N LEU A 103 -4.76 0.85 -9.10
CA LEU A 103 -3.63 0.19 -9.75
C LEU A 103 -3.15 -1.04 -8.98
N MET A 104 -3.11 -0.98 -7.64
CA MET A 104 -2.78 -2.12 -6.80
C MET A 104 -3.78 -3.26 -7.00
N LYS A 105 -5.08 -2.95 -7.01
CA LYS A 105 -6.15 -3.94 -7.24
C LYS A 105 -6.02 -4.57 -8.63
N ASP A 106 -5.83 -3.77 -9.69
CA ASP A 106 -5.65 -4.28 -11.05
C ASP A 106 -4.40 -5.17 -11.15
N ALA A 107 -3.28 -4.77 -10.54
CA ALA A 107 -2.06 -5.57 -10.47
C ALA A 107 -2.25 -6.90 -9.73
N MET A 108 -3.00 -6.90 -8.62
CA MET A 108 -3.31 -8.12 -7.85
C MET A 108 -4.20 -9.08 -8.65
N VAL A 109 -5.22 -8.57 -9.33
CA VAL A 109 -6.11 -9.40 -10.19
C VAL A 109 -5.32 -10.01 -11.34
N ALA A 110 -4.54 -9.19 -12.06
CA ALA A 110 -3.71 -9.68 -13.17
C ALA A 110 -2.67 -10.72 -12.72
N SER A 111 -2.14 -10.60 -11.50
CA SER A 111 -1.22 -11.59 -10.92
C SER A 111 -1.90 -12.87 -10.46
N TYR A 112 -3.20 -12.82 -10.16
CA TYR A 112 -3.98 -14.01 -9.81
C TYR A 112 -4.35 -14.82 -11.06
N ASP A 113 -4.64 -14.13 -12.18
CA ASP A 113 -5.04 -14.75 -13.43
C ASP A 113 -3.86 -15.23 -14.32
N SER A 114 -2.62 -14.93 -13.92
CA SER A 114 -1.40 -15.23 -14.69
C SER A 114 -0.80 -16.62 -14.46
#